data_AF-A0A9D7B9H5-F1
#
_entry.id   AF-A0A9D7B9H5-F1
#
_cell.length_a   1.000
_cell.length_b   1.000
_cell.length_c   1.000
_cell.angle_alpha   90.00
_cell.angle_beta   90.00
_cell.angle_gamma   90.00
#
_symmetry.space_group_name_H-M   'P 1'
#
loop_
_entity.id
_entity.type
_entity.pdbx_description
1 polymer ?
#
loop_
_entity_poly.entity_id
_entity_poly.type
_entity_poly.pdbx_seq_one_letter_code
_entity_poly.pdbx_strand_id
1 'polypeptide(L)'
;MRNEADRWLGALFHGWVELLTLFTVLLTALALMGWAWNRGFRPADRGPLVSVPLLMAGTAMVVLLRAFREELIPAIIIAVGLVLAGLLGRSMHPRGLWIPAMAFSALLGMGRNLSALALGLVILLALLFSARQQR
;
A
#
# COMPACT_ATOMS: atom_id res chain seq x y z
N MET A 1 7.39 -19.00 -37.31
CA MET A 1 8.43 -18.48 -36.41
C MET A 1 7.81 -17.34 -35.61
N ARG A 2 7.43 -17.54 -34.35
CA ARG A 2 7.04 -16.43 -33.45
C ARG A 2 8.33 -15.75 -33.04
N ASN A 3 8.53 -14.52 -33.50
CA ASN A 3 9.78 -13.80 -33.35
C ASN A 3 10.01 -13.50 -31.87
N GLU A 4 11.27 -13.56 -31.43
CA GLU A 4 11.64 -13.24 -30.05
C GLU A 4 11.17 -11.85 -29.64
N ALA A 5 11.01 -10.93 -30.61
CA ALA A 5 10.38 -9.63 -30.45
C ALA A 5 8.97 -9.71 -29.82
N ASP A 6 8.12 -10.67 -30.21
CA ASP A 6 6.78 -10.82 -29.64
C ASP A 6 6.82 -11.30 -28.17
N ARG A 7 7.84 -12.09 -27.82
CA ARG A 7 8.08 -12.57 -26.46
C ARG A 7 8.59 -11.45 -25.56
N TRP A 8 9.48 -10.61 -26.07
CA TRP A 8 9.97 -9.41 -25.37
C TRP A 8 8.88 -8.35 -25.22
N LEU A 9 8.11 -8.07 -26.28
CA LEU A 9 6.97 -7.16 -26.23
C LEU A 9 5.91 -7.68 -25.23
N GLY A 10 5.58 -8.97 -25.28
CA GLY A 10 4.67 -9.59 -24.32
C GLY A 10 5.16 -9.46 -22.87
N ALA A 11 6.44 -9.73 -22.61
CA ALA A 11 7.01 -9.60 -21.26
C ALA A 11 7.02 -8.14 -20.77
N LEU A 12 7.36 -7.19 -21.64
CA LEU A 12 7.39 -5.77 -21.30
C LEU A 12 5.98 -5.26 -21.01
N PHE A 13 5.03 -5.47 -21.92
CA PHE A 13 3.65 -5.01 -21.74
C PHE A 13 2.98 -5.67 -20.55
N HIS A 14 3.23 -6.96 -20.31
CA HIS A 14 2.62 -7.66 -19.18
C HIS A 14 3.14 -7.14 -17.83
N GLY A 15 4.46 -6.89 -17.70
CA GLY A 15 5.04 -6.34 -16.49
C GLY A 15 4.55 -4.91 -16.17
N TRP A 16 4.44 -4.05 -17.18
CA TRP A 16 3.93 -2.68 -17.00
C TRP A 16 2.45 -2.64 -16.63
N VAL A 17 1.62 -3.47 -17.26
CA VAL A 17 0.18 -3.57 -16.95
C VAL A 17 -0.02 -4.08 -15.52
N GLU A 18 0.76 -5.07 -15.10
CA GLU A 18 0.72 -5.57 -13.73
C GLU A 18 1.11 -4.49 -12.72
N LEU A 19 2.19 -3.76 -12.97
CA LEU A 19 2.64 -2.67 -12.10
C LEU A 19 1.62 -1.53 -12.02
N LEU A 20 1.02 -1.12 -13.14
CA LEU A 20 -0.06 -0.13 -13.18
C LEU A 20 -1.29 -0.61 -12.42
N THR A 21 -1.63 -1.88 -12.53
CA THR A 21 -2.76 -2.47 -11.80
C THR A 21 -2.50 -2.43 -10.30
N LEU A 22 -1.33 -2.90 -9.85
CA LEU A 22 -0.96 -2.88 -8.43
C LEU A 22 -0.89 -1.45 -7.88
N PHE A 23 -0.33 -0.51 -8.66
CA PHE A 23 -0.30 0.90 -8.31
C PHE A 23 -1.71 1.48 -8.16
N THR A 24 -2.61 1.18 -9.09
CA THR A 24 -3.99 1.66 -9.05
C THR A 24 -4.72 1.10 -7.83
N VAL A 25 -4.59 -0.20 -7.55
CA VAL A 25 -5.17 -0.84 -6.36
C VAL A 25 -4.63 -0.20 -5.07
N LEU A 26 -3.32 0.01 -4.99
CA LEU A 26 -2.69 0.67 -3.85
C LEU A 26 -3.22 2.11 -3.70
N LEU A 27 -3.26 2.88 -4.78
CA LEU A 27 -3.78 4.25 -4.79
C LEU A 27 -5.22 4.31 -4.29
N THR A 28 -6.09 3.42 -4.79
CA THR A 28 -7.49 3.34 -4.34
C THR A 28 -7.57 2.98 -2.87
N ALA A 29 -6.80 1.99 -2.40
CA ALA A 29 -6.79 1.59 -1.00
C ALA A 29 -6.34 2.74 -0.09
N LEU A 30 -5.26 3.43 -0.44
CA LEU A 30 -4.77 4.58 0.32
C LEU A 30 -5.76 5.74 0.31
N ALA A 31 -6.43 6.01 -0.81
CA ALA A 31 -7.47 7.04 -0.89
C ALA A 31 -8.66 6.72 0.02
N LEU A 32 -9.11 5.45 0.06
CA LEU A 32 -10.18 5.02 0.96
C LEU A 32 -9.77 5.08 2.43
N MET A 33 -8.55 4.63 2.76
CA MET A 33 -8.01 4.71 4.13
C MET A 33 -7.84 6.16 4.59
N GLY A 34 -7.28 7.02 3.74
CA GLY A 34 -7.11 8.45 4.01
C GLY A 34 -8.45 9.17 4.14
N TRP A 35 -9.44 8.83 3.30
CA TRP A 35 -10.81 9.34 3.44
C TRP A 35 -11.43 8.92 4.78
N ALA A 36 -11.34 7.63 5.14
CA ALA A 36 -11.87 7.09 6.37
C ALA A 36 -11.21 7.74 7.60
N TRP A 37 -9.89 7.92 7.56
CA TRP A 37 -9.11 8.61 8.57
C TRP A 37 -9.53 10.09 8.71
N ASN A 38 -9.64 10.81 7.60
CA ASN A 38 -10.00 12.23 7.58
C ASN A 38 -11.44 12.52 8.07
N ARG A 39 -12.33 11.50 8.13
CA ARG A 39 -13.68 11.68 8.71
C ARG A 39 -13.67 12.03 10.19
N GLY A 40 -12.65 11.63 10.93
CA GLY A 40 -12.51 11.95 12.35
C GLY A 40 -12.18 13.42 12.63
N PHE A 41 -11.69 14.16 11.61
CA PHE A 41 -11.21 15.52 11.76
C PHE A 41 -12.23 16.57 11.30
N ARG A 42 -12.15 17.76 11.90
CA ARG A 42 -12.92 18.93 11.44
C ARG A 42 -12.52 19.25 10.00
N PRO A 43 -13.42 19.80 9.15
CA PRO A 43 -13.12 20.06 7.74
C PRO A 43 -11.83 20.86 7.49
N ALA A 44 -11.49 21.81 8.37
CA ALA A 44 -10.29 22.63 8.28
C ALA A 44 -8.98 21.88 8.64
N ASP A 45 -9.08 20.80 9.41
CA ASP A 45 -7.93 20.02 9.89
C ASP A 45 -7.66 18.77 9.04
N ARG A 46 -8.42 18.59 7.94
CA ARG A 46 -8.29 17.40 7.07
C ARG A 46 -7.00 17.49 6.26
N GLY A 47 -6.21 16.43 6.35
CA GLY A 47 -5.05 16.25 5.47
C GLY A 47 -5.45 15.84 4.05
N PRO A 48 -4.46 15.63 3.16
CA PRO A 48 -4.73 15.10 1.83
C PRO A 48 -5.35 13.69 1.91
N LEU A 49 -6.19 13.35 0.93
CA LEU A 49 -6.78 12.01 0.78
C LEU A 49 -5.71 10.93 0.57
N VAL A 50 -4.67 11.26 -0.19
CA VAL A 50 -3.52 10.39 -0.44
C VAL A 50 -2.26 11.16 -0.08
N SER A 51 -1.49 10.64 0.88
CA SER A 51 -0.18 11.18 1.20
C SER A 51 0.84 10.72 0.16
N VAL A 52 1.48 11.66 -0.54
CA VAL A 52 2.49 11.35 -1.56
C VAL A 52 3.65 10.53 -0.99
N PRO A 53 4.24 10.87 0.19
CA PRO A 53 5.24 10.02 0.82
C PRO A 53 4.76 8.59 1.06
N LEU A 54 3.51 8.41 1.49
CA LEU A 54 2.95 7.10 1.77
C LEU A 54 2.71 6.29 0.49
N LEU A 55 2.22 6.94 -0.57
CA LEU A 55 2.05 6.32 -1.89
C LEU A 55 3.41 5.89 -2.47
N MET A 56 4.41 6.75 -2.40
CA MET A 56 5.77 6.45 -2.86
C MET A 56 6.37 5.27 -2.09
N ALA A 57 6.28 5.30 -0.76
CA ALA A 57 6.85 4.27 0.09
C ALA A 57 6.12 2.92 -0.05
N GLY A 58 4.78 2.94 -0.16
CA GLY A 58 3.98 1.75 -0.43
C GLY A 58 4.24 1.16 -1.82
N THR A 59 4.40 2.02 -2.84
CA THR A 59 4.76 1.57 -4.20
C THR A 59 6.15 0.95 -4.21
N ALA A 60 7.13 1.57 -3.54
CA ALA A 60 8.47 1.03 -3.38
C ALA A 60 8.44 -0.34 -2.70
N MET A 61 7.64 -0.51 -1.63
CA MET A 61 7.45 -1.80 -0.96
C MET A 61 6.90 -2.87 -1.92
N VAL A 62 5.87 -2.56 -2.70
CA VAL A 62 5.28 -3.49 -3.68
C VAL A 62 6.31 -3.92 -4.72
N VAL A 63 7.04 -2.95 -5.30
CA VAL A 63 8.05 -3.22 -6.33
C VAL A 63 9.21 -4.03 -5.77
N LEU A 64 9.70 -3.67 -4.58
CA LEU A 64 10.82 -4.37 -3.94
C LEU A 64 10.44 -5.84 -3.67
N LEU A 65 9.27 -6.09 -3.09
CA LEU A 65 8.80 -7.45 -2.81
C LEU A 65 8.51 -8.26 -4.09
N ARG A 66 8.10 -7.61 -5.17
CA ARG A 66 7.93 -8.27 -6.48
C ARG A 66 9.26 -8.68 -7.12
N ALA A 67 10.33 -7.96 -6.81
CA ALA A 67 11.66 -8.24 -7.36
C ALA A 67 12.31 -9.48 -6.75
N PHE A 68 11.99 -9.82 -5.50
CA PHE A 68 12.60 -10.94 -4.77
C PHE A 68 11.63 -12.12 -4.63
N ARG A 69 12.09 -13.32 -5.01
CA ARG A 69 11.29 -14.56 -4.96
C ARG A 69 11.71 -15.55 -3.86
N GLU A 70 12.89 -15.35 -3.28
CA GLU A 70 13.40 -16.19 -2.18
C GLU A 70 12.65 -15.87 -0.88
N GLU A 71 12.31 -16.84 -0.05
CA GLU A 71 11.37 -16.62 1.08
C GLU A 71 11.90 -15.72 2.19
N LEU A 72 13.23 -15.71 2.42
CA LEU A 72 13.85 -15.00 3.53
C LEU A 72 13.94 -13.48 3.29
N ILE A 73 14.18 -13.06 2.04
CA ILE A 73 14.37 -11.66 1.68
C ILE A 73 13.09 -10.82 1.87
N PRO A 74 11.90 -11.25 1.39
CA PRO A 74 10.62 -10.61 1.67
C PRO A 74 10.34 -10.43 3.16
N ALA A 75 10.65 -11.44 3.99
CA ALA A 75 10.43 -11.33 5.43
C ALA A 75 11.28 -10.20 6.04
N ILE A 76 12.56 -10.08 5.65
CA ILE A 76 13.44 -8.99 6.08
C ILE A 76 12.90 -7.64 5.60
N ILE A 77 12.53 -7.55 4.31
CA ILE A 77 11.98 -6.33 3.72
C ILE A 77 10.75 -5.86 4.49
N ILE A 78 9.85 -6.77 4.81
CA ILE A 78 8.61 -6.46 5.55
C ILE A 78 8.95 -6.00 6.97
N ALA A 79 9.82 -6.73 7.67
CA ALA A 79 10.22 -6.37 9.03
C ALA A 79 10.84 -4.96 9.09
N VAL A 80 11.82 -4.68 8.22
CA VAL A 80 12.47 -3.38 8.13
C VAL A 80 11.46 -2.30 7.72
N GLY A 81 10.64 -2.57 6.70
CA GLY A 81 9.66 -1.59 6.22
C GLY A 81 8.60 -1.26 7.26
N LEU A 82 8.13 -2.21 8.07
CA LEU A 82 7.20 -1.95 9.17
C LEU A 82 7.84 -1.16 10.31
N VAL A 83 9.11 -1.44 10.65
CA VAL A 83 9.87 -0.65 11.63
C VAL A 83 10.01 0.80 11.14
N LEU A 84 10.41 0.99 9.88
CA LEU A 84 10.50 2.31 9.26
C LEU A 84 9.14 3.01 9.21
N ALA A 85 8.06 2.28 8.91
CA ALA A 85 6.70 2.81 8.93
C ALA A 85 6.30 3.30 10.33
N GLY A 86 6.68 2.56 11.38
CA GLY A 86 6.45 2.96 12.76
C GLY A 86 7.23 4.23 13.15
N LEU A 87 8.47 4.36 12.69
CA LEU A 87 9.29 5.55 12.91
C LEU A 87 8.74 6.77 12.15
N LEU A 88 8.46 6.62 10.85
CA LEU A 88 7.90 7.66 9.99
C LEU A 88 6.49 8.06 10.43
N GLY A 89 5.70 7.12 10.93
CA GLY A 89 4.35 7.36 11.44
C GLY A 89 4.30 8.28 12.67
N ARG A 90 5.43 8.52 13.35
CA ARG A 90 5.53 9.51 14.44
C ARG A 90 5.76 10.93 13.92
N SER A 91 6.57 11.07 12.88
CA SER A 91 7.03 12.36 12.35
C SER A 91 6.19 12.88 11.17
N MET A 92 5.66 12.00 10.33
CA MET A 92 4.94 12.34 9.11
C MET A 92 3.44 12.13 9.25
N HIS A 93 2.66 13.11 8.78
CA HIS A 93 1.21 12.96 8.66
C HIS A 93 0.84 12.18 7.39
N PRO A 94 -0.24 11.38 7.40
CA PRO A 94 -1.14 11.11 8.53
C PRO A 94 -0.55 10.11 9.55
N ARG A 95 -0.51 10.51 10.82
CA ARG A 95 -0.01 9.66 11.92
C ARG A 95 -0.91 8.43 12.07
N GLY A 96 -0.34 7.26 12.29
CA GLY A 96 -1.09 6.02 12.51
C GLY A 96 -1.53 5.25 11.25
N LEU A 97 -1.55 5.89 10.06
CA LEU A 97 -1.85 5.20 8.80
C LEU A 97 -0.64 4.48 8.18
N TRP A 98 0.57 4.83 8.59
CA TRP A 98 1.81 4.30 7.99
C TRP A 98 1.95 2.78 8.12
N ILE A 99 1.76 2.24 9.33
CA ILE A 99 1.86 0.79 9.57
C ILE A 99 0.81 0.00 8.78
N PRO A 100 -0.50 0.31 8.88
CA PRO A 100 -1.53 -0.46 8.15
C PRO A 100 -1.36 -0.34 6.63
N ALA A 101 -0.99 0.84 6.11
CA ALA A 101 -0.69 1.01 4.70
C ALA A 101 0.50 0.15 4.25
N MET A 102 1.59 0.13 5.00
CA MET A 102 2.78 -0.66 4.66
C MET A 102 2.53 -2.17 4.76
N ALA A 103 1.74 -2.62 5.73
CA ALA A 103 1.31 -4.01 5.81
C ALA A 103 0.44 -4.41 4.61
N PHE A 104 -0.47 -3.54 4.18
CA PHE A 104 -1.28 -3.76 2.98
C PHE A 104 -0.42 -3.80 1.70
N SER A 105 0.50 -2.83 1.54
CA SER A 105 1.46 -2.82 0.44
C SER A 105 2.34 -4.06 0.40
N ALA A 106 2.77 -4.55 1.57
CA ALA A 106 3.54 -5.79 1.67
C ALA A 106 2.77 -7.01 1.15
N LEU A 107 1.51 -7.15 1.54
CA LEU A 107 0.65 -8.24 1.06
C LEU A 107 0.41 -8.17 -0.44
N LEU A 108 0.22 -6.97 -1.00
CA LEU A 108 0.13 -6.77 -2.45
C LEU A 108 1.44 -7.13 -3.16
N GLY A 109 2.58 -6.70 -2.63
CA GLY A 109 3.91 -7.00 -3.18
C GLY A 109 4.21 -8.50 -3.22
N MET A 110 3.78 -9.24 -2.20
CA MET A 110 3.87 -10.70 -2.15
C MET A 110 2.82 -11.44 -3.02
N GLY A 111 1.93 -10.71 -3.70
CA GLY A 111 0.84 -11.29 -4.50
C GLY A 111 -0.28 -11.93 -3.67
N ARG A 112 -0.34 -11.68 -2.36
CA ARG A 112 -1.37 -12.21 -1.45
C ARG A 112 -2.63 -11.34 -1.49
N ASN A 113 -3.23 -11.24 -2.68
CA ASN A 113 -4.32 -10.30 -2.97
C ASN A 113 -5.54 -10.46 -2.05
N LEU A 114 -5.96 -11.69 -1.75
CA LEU A 114 -7.10 -11.94 -0.85
C LEU A 114 -6.80 -11.48 0.59
N SER A 115 -5.59 -11.75 1.08
CA SER A 115 -5.15 -11.29 2.40
C SER A 115 -5.04 -9.77 2.43
N ALA A 116 -4.54 -9.14 1.37
CA ALA A 116 -4.50 -7.69 1.25
C ALA A 116 -5.91 -7.10 1.32
N LEU A 117 -6.85 -7.62 0.53
CA LEU A 117 -8.25 -7.16 0.54
C LEU A 117 -8.91 -7.35 1.91
N ALA A 118 -8.72 -8.50 2.55
CA ALA A 118 -9.25 -8.76 3.89
C ALA A 118 -8.68 -7.77 4.92
N LEU A 119 -7.36 -7.55 4.90
CA LEU A 119 -6.73 -6.56 5.77
C LEU A 119 -7.24 -5.15 5.48
N GLY A 120 -7.37 -4.78 4.19
CA GLY A 120 -7.91 -3.50 3.77
C GLY A 120 -9.33 -3.26 4.28
N LEU A 121 -10.19 -4.29 4.21
CA LEU A 121 -11.54 -4.25 4.76
C LEU A 121 -11.52 -4.04 6.28
N VAL A 122 -10.68 -4.79 7.00
CA VAL A 122 -10.54 -4.67 8.47
C VAL A 122 -10.05 -3.28 8.85
N ILE A 123 -9.03 -2.76 8.17
CA ILE A 123 -8.52 -1.40 8.38
C ILE A 123 -9.63 -0.38 8.15
N LEU A 124 -10.34 -0.47 7.02
CA LEU A 124 -11.42 0.45 6.71
C LEU A 124 -12.48 0.41 7.81
N LEU A 125 -13.01 -0.76 8.15
CA LEU A 125 -14.01 -0.91 9.21
C LEU A 125 -13.51 -0.32 10.54
N ALA A 126 -12.29 -0.64 10.95
CA ALA A 126 -11.69 -0.09 12.16
C ALA A 126 -11.65 1.45 12.13
N LEU A 127 -11.24 2.04 11.01
CA LEU A 127 -11.22 3.50 10.83
C LEU A 127 -12.63 4.12 10.83
N LEU A 128 -13.59 3.49 10.14
CA LEU A 128 -14.97 3.99 10.06
C LEU A 128 -15.66 3.98 11.43
N PHE A 129 -15.39 2.97 12.27
CA PHE A 129 -15.95 2.85 13.61
C PHE A 129 -15.19 3.69 14.65
N SER A 130 -13.87 3.79 14.54
CA SER A 130 -13.05 4.58 15.47
C SER A 130 -13.39 6.08 15.45
N ALA A 131 -13.73 6.64 14.30
CA ALA A 131 -14.07 8.07 14.17
C ALA A 131 -15.33 8.49 14.95
N ARG A 132 -16.18 7.55 15.36
CA ARG A 132 -17.39 7.82 16.15
C ARG A 132 -17.13 7.95 17.65
N GLN A 133 -16.03 7.40 18.15
CA GLN A 133 -15.78 7.22 19.58
C GLN A 133 -15.02 8.39 20.22
N GLN A 134 -14.55 9.36 19.42
CA GLN A 134 -13.89 10.58 19.88
C GLN A 134 -14.83 11.81 19.91
N ARG A 135 -16.15 11.60 19.78
CA ARG A 135 -17.18 12.59 20.09
C ARG A 135 -17.75 12.32 21.47
#